data_AF-A0A534T488-F1
#
_entry.id   AF-A0A534T488-F1
#
_cell.length_a   1.000
_cell.length_b   1.000
_cell.length_c   1.000
_cell.angle_alpha   90.00
_cell.angle_beta   90.00
_cell.angle_gamma   90.00
#
_symmetry.space_group_name_H-M   'P 1'
#
loop_
_entity.id
_entity.type
_entity.pdbx_description
1 polymer ?
#
loop_
_entity_poly.entity_id
_entity_poly.type
_entity_poly.pdbx_seq_one_letter_code
_entity_poly.pdbx_strand_id
1 'polypeptide(L)' 'MSLAHALVLRRIADHPGADAASISAALRWPLVVVEQLLSDLEQQGMIAPPTRH' A
#
# COMPACT_ATOMS: atom_id res chain seq x y z
N MET A 1 12.32 -4.22 5.61
CA MET A 1 11.19 -3.40 6.08
C MET A 1 11.66 -1.97 6.32
N SER A 2 11.18 -0.99 5.56
CA SER A 2 11.50 0.45 5.73
C SER A 2 10.31 1.23 6.31
N LEU A 3 10.55 2.46 6.80
CA LEU A 3 9.49 3.32 7.34
C LEU A 3 8.33 3.53 6.35
N ALA A 4 8.63 3.62 5.05
CA ALA A 4 7.62 3.78 4.02
C ALA A 4 6.65 2.60 3.95
N HIS A 5 7.16 1.37 4.11
CA HIS A 5 6.34 0.16 4.17
C HIS A 5 5.41 0.18 5.38
N ALA A 6 5.91 0.64 6.54
CA ALA A 6 5.11 0.73 7.76
C ALA A 6 3.98 1.76 7.64
N LEU A 7 4.22 2.89 6.96
CA LEU A 7 3.20 3.91 6.71
C LEU A 7 2.09 3.42 5.77
N VAL A 8 2.47 2.71 4.70
CA VAL A 8 1.50 2.08 3.79
C VAL A 8 0.69 0.99 4.51
N LEU A 9 1.34 0.11 5.27
CA LEU A 9 0.66 -0.92 6.07
C LEU A 9 -0.31 -0.33 7.09
N ARG A 10 0.12 0.71 7.82
CA ARG A 10 -0.75 1.41 8.76
C ARG A 10 -1.98 1.99 8.06
N ARG A 11 -1.81 2.54 6.86
CA ARG A 11 -2.94 3.09 6.10
C ARG A 11 -3.94 2.02 5.67
N ILE A 12 -3.45 0.86 5.23
CA ILE A 12 -4.27 -0.31 4.89
C ILE A 12 -5.00 -0.83 6.14
N ALA A 13 -4.32 -0.87 7.29
CA ALA A 13 -4.93 -1.28 8.55
C ALA A 13 -6.01 -0.29 9.03
N ASP A 14 -5.77 1.02 8.89
CA ASP A 14 -6.75 2.06 9.23
C ASP A 14 -7.95 2.05 8.27
N HIS A 15 -7.74 1.72 6.98
CA HIS A 15 -8.75 1.70 5.92
C HIS A 15 -8.62 0.43 5.08
N PRO A 16 -9.16 -0.72 5.56
CA PRO A 16 -9.08 -1.98 4.83
C PRO A 16 -9.84 -1.86 3.51
N GLY A 17 -9.13 -2.05 2.40
CA GLY A 17 -9.67 -1.89 1.04
C GLY A 17 -9.33 -0.55 0.36
N ALA A 18 -8.54 0.32 0.99
CA ALA A 18 -8.00 1.50 0.32
C ALA A 18 -7.10 1.07 -0.86
N ASP A 19 -7.42 1.58 -2.04
CA ASP A 19 -6.61 1.36 -3.25
C ASP A 19 -5.32 2.20 -3.25
N ALA A 20 -4.40 1.86 -4.16
CA ALA A 20 -3.12 2.56 -4.28
C ALA A 20 -3.30 4.08 -4.51
N ALA A 21 -4.33 4.48 -5.25
CA ALA A 21 -4.67 5.87 -5.51
C ALA A 21 -5.08 6.62 -4.22
N SER A 22 -5.93 6.02 -3.40
CA SER A 22 -6.36 6.59 -2.12
C SER A 22 -5.19 6.70 -1.14
N ILE A 23 -4.30 5.70 -1.10
CA ILE A 23 -3.10 5.72 -0.25
C ILE A 23 -2.12 6.79 -0.75
N SER A 24 -1.90 6.89 -2.06
CA SER A 24 -1.08 7.92 -2.70
C SER A 24 -1.58 9.33 -2.39
N ALA A 25 -2.89 9.58 -2.52
CA ALA A 25 -3.50 10.86 -2.19
C ALA A 25 -3.33 11.21 -0.70
N ALA A 26 -3.55 10.24 0.20
CA ALA A 26 -3.45 10.44 1.64
C ALA A 26 -2.01 10.73 2.10
N LEU A 27 -1.02 10.03 1.53
CA LEU A 27 0.40 10.23 1.86
C LEU A 27 1.04 11.38 1.07
N ARG A 28 0.33 11.93 0.07
CA ARG A 28 0.85 12.88 -0.92
C ARG A 28 2.12 12.37 -1.61
N TRP A 29 2.15 11.07 -1.87
CA TRP A 29 3.28 10.41 -2.53
C TRP A 29 2.93 10.07 -3.98
N PRO A 30 3.93 9.97 -4.87
CA PRO A 30 3.70 9.52 -6.23
C PRO A 30 3.04 8.13 -6.25
N LEU A 31 2.00 7.95 -7.07
CA LEU A 31 1.28 6.69 -7.18
C LEU A 31 2.23 5.51 -7.47
N VAL A 32 3.17 5.71 -8.40
CA VAL A 32 4.17 4.70 -8.78
C VAL A 32 5.02 4.21 -7.60
N VAL A 33 5.30 5.08 -6.62
CA VAL A 33 6.06 4.70 -5.41
C VAL A 33 5.20 3.86 -4.49
N VAL A 34 3.92 4.22 -4.33
CA VAL A 34 2.98 3.46 -3.52
C VAL A 34 2.71 2.09 -4.14
N GLU A 35 2.57 1.99 -5.46
CA GLU A 35 2.39 0.72 -6.18
C GLU A 35 3.60 -0.21 -6.02
N GLN A 36 4.83 0.33 -6.07
CA GLN A 36 6.03 -0.46 -5.78
C GLN A 36 6.04 -0.96 -4.34
N LEU A 37 5.75 -0.10 -3.37
CA LEU A 37 5.68 -0.50 -1.96
C LEU A 37 4.60 -1.54 -1.69
N LEU A 38 3.44 -1.43 -2.34
CA LEU A 38 2.38 -2.44 -2.25
C LEU A 38 2.82 -3.76 -2.88
N SER A 39 3.47 -3.72 -4.03
CA SER A 39 4.01 -4.92 -4.69
C SER A 39 5.06 -5.61 -3.81
N ASP A 40 5.95 -4.85 -3.17
CA ASP A 40 6.95 -5.38 -2.23
C ASP A 40 6.28 -6.03 -1.01
N LEU A 41 5.23 -5.42 -0.46
CA LEU A 41 4.45 -5.96 0.66
C LEU A 41 3.67 -7.23 0.29
N GLU A 42 3.14 -7.30 -0.92
CA GLU A 42 2.46 -8.47 -1.46
C GLU A 42 3.45 -9.64 -1.64
N GLN A 43 4.64 -9.37 -2.21
CA GLN A 43 5.70 -10.36 -2.31
C GLN A 43 6.20 -10.86 -0.95
N GLN A 44 6.13 -10.02 0.08
CA GLN A 44 6.44 -10.39 1.45
C GLN A 44 5.31 -11.15 2.15
N GLY A 45 4.15 -11.32 1.51
CA GLY A 45 2.97 -11.97 2.10
C GLY A 45 2.30 -11.15 3.22
N MET A 46 2.57 -9.85 3.29
CA MET A 46 2.07 -8.96 4.33
C MET A 46 0.69 -8.38 4.02
N ILE A 47 0.31 -8.35 2.74
CA ILE A 47 -1.01 -7.92 2.27
C ILE A 47 -1.55 -8.93 1.26
N ALA A 48 -2.87 -9.11 1.24
CA ALA A 48 -3.51 -9.95 0.25
C ALA A 48 -3.41 -9.29 -1.14
N PRO A 49 -3.24 -10.09 -2.22
CA PRO A 49 -3.30 -9.57 -3.57
C PRO A 49 -4.59 -8.76 -3.77
N PRO A 50 -4.53 -7.59 -4.43
CA PRO A 50 -5.76 -6.89 -4.79
C PRO A 50 -6.56 -7.82 -5.70
N THR A 51 -7.72 -8.26 -5.24
CA THR A 51 -8.67 -9.02 -6.04
C THR A 51 -9.06 -8.16 -7.24
N ARG A 52 -8.44 -8.40 -8.40
CA ARG A 52 -8.89 -7.88 -9.69
C ARG A 52 -10.28 -8.47 -9.93
N HIS A 53 -11.30 -7.65 -9.77
CA HIS A 53 -12.69 -7.99 -10.03
C HIS A 53 -13.22 -7.17 -11.20
#